data_AF-A0A8T0BGG4-F1
#
_entry.id   AF-A0A8T0BGG4-F1
#
_cell.length_a   1.000
_cell.length_b   1.000
_cell.length_c   1.000
_cell.angle_alpha   90.00
_cell.angle_beta   90.00
_cell.angle_gamma   90.00
#
_symmetry.space_group_name_H-M   'P 1'
#
loop_
_entity.id
_entity.type
_entity.pdbx_description
1 polymer ?
#
loop_
_entity_poly.entity_id
_entity_poly.type
_entity_poly.pdbx_seq_one_letter_code
_entity_poly.pdbx_strand_id
1 'polypeptide(L)'
;MPENMHMSEDKSLEKTSEGDVAGKKKKKSKKDKGQTWAKEGQPDPFEVLDALPEEKQQEIQRALHLFSLGQGPPKSLKDAHKHNFCFWNSQPVMKIGEEVTSHGPIQTEKPNIRQTCYSLPEGFCWDKLDLKNSEQLGELCTLLNENYTEGDDNTVRFYYSPEFLLWALCPPGWHPEWHCGVRVNSNRKLVGFVSAVPATFKIYDTEKKMVEVNFLCVHKKLRSKRMAPVLIREITRRVQQQGFYQAIYSAAVVLPTPVTTCRYWYRSLNPRKLIEINFSSLPRNMTLQRALKLYRLPEISKTAGLRLMTLADVPKVQDLLRDYLKDFYLLPILNKEETQHWLLPRDGIIDTYVVEDLGGEVTDLVSFYTLTSTVLNHHTHHSLKAAYSLYTVTTATPLQQLIEDVLIIAKARGYDVFMALDVMRNKAFLEPLKFTQGDNTMHYYLYNWTCPTITPDKVGTVLKPKCSLLREWRSSRLIGNKRCSVRCFEQHRINPLN
;
A
#
# COMPACT_ATOMS: atom_id res chain seq x y z
N MET A 1 39.42 13.60 44.74
CA MET A 1 38.44 13.26 45.79
C MET A 1 37.05 13.13 45.16
N PRO A 2 36.20 12.24 45.68
CA PRO A 2 35.31 11.41 44.86
C PRO A 2 33.81 11.80 44.93
N GLU A 3 33.06 11.23 43.97
CA GLU A 3 31.74 10.57 44.10
C GLU A 3 30.44 11.29 44.55
N ASN A 4 29.41 11.05 43.71
CA ASN A 4 28.08 10.48 44.02
C ASN A 4 26.82 11.34 44.31
N MET A 5 25.79 10.96 43.53
CA MET A 5 24.40 10.61 43.89
C MET A 5 23.27 11.64 44.03
N HIS A 6 22.21 11.32 43.28
CA HIS A 6 20.77 11.59 43.47
C HIS A 6 20.23 11.21 44.87
N MET A 7 19.22 11.94 45.35
CA MET A 7 17.90 11.44 45.83
C MET A 7 17.03 12.60 46.40
N SER A 8 15.76 12.75 45.98
CA SER A 8 14.48 12.44 46.70
C SER A 8 14.20 13.36 47.90
N GLU A 9 13.01 13.72 48.38
CA GLU A 9 11.59 13.44 48.12
C GLU A 9 10.79 14.37 49.09
N ASP A 10 9.53 14.61 48.76
CA ASP A 10 8.37 14.77 49.65
C ASP A 10 8.14 15.94 50.66
N LYS A 11 6.94 16.52 50.46
CA LYS A 11 5.82 16.74 51.41
C LYS A 11 5.65 18.08 52.16
N SER A 12 4.58 18.75 51.71
CA SER A 12 3.32 19.02 52.44
C SER A 12 3.21 20.23 53.38
N LEU A 13 1.93 20.56 53.66
CA LEU A 13 1.35 21.48 54.67
C LEU A 13 0.98 22.86 54.10
N GLU A 14 -0.18 23.48 54.36
CA GLU A 14 -1.07 23.49 55.54
C GLU A 14 -2.45 24.09 55.14
N LYS A 15 -3.59 23.48 55.52
CA LYS A 15 -4.49 23.75 56.67
C LYS A 15 -5.17 25.12 56.74
N THR A 16 -6.50 25.10 56.95
CA THR A 16 -7.27 25.57 58.16
C THR A 16 -8.78 25.56 57.80
N SER A 17 -9.64 24.70 58.40
CA SER A 17 -10.39 24.79 59.69
C SER A 17 -11.35 26.00 59.72
N GLU A 18 -12.62 25.98 60.13
CA GLU A 18 -13.47 25.29 61.14
C GLU A 18 -14.96 25.41 60.66
N GLY A 19 -16.02 24.77 61.16
CA GLY A 19 -16.30 23.94 62.32
C GLY A 19 -17.80 23.52 62.39
N ASP A 20 -18.07 22.64 63.36
CA ASP A 20 -19.31 22.37 64.12
C ASP A 20 -20.55 21.55 63.65
N VAL A 21 -20.61 20.34 64.26
CA VAL A 21 -21.62 19.72 65.15
C VAL A 21 -23.04 19.33 64.66
N ALA A 22 -23.35 18.08 65.02
CA ALA A 22 -24.49 17.20 64.80
C ALA A 22 -25.90 17.62 65.30
N GLY A 23 -26.93 17.06 64.63
CA GLY A 23 -28.29 16.89 65.18
C GLY A 23 -29.17 15.95 64.33
N LYS A 24 -29.62 14.82 64.89
CA LYS A 24 -30.55 13.82 64.29
C LYS A 24 -32.03 14.15 64.57
N LYS A 25 -32.95 13.97 63.61
CA LYS A 25 -34.30 13.34 63.80
C LYS A 25 -35.09 13.10 62.48
N LYS A 26 -35.86 12.02 62.47
CA LYS A 26 -36.70 11.41 61.38
C LYS A 26 -38.07 12.11 61.17
N LYS A 27 -38.61 12.16 59.93
CA LYS A 27 -39.87 11.51 59.42
C LYS A 27 -40.46 12.14 58.12
N LYS A 28 -40.70 11.25 57.12
CA LYS A 28 -41.75 11.13 56.06
C LYS A 28 -42.41 12.34 55.32
N SER A 29 -42.21 12.33 53.99
CA SER A 29 -43.12 12.52 52.82
C SER A 29 -44.01 13.77 52.63
N LYS A 30 -43.79 14.51 51.52
CA LYS A 30 -44.83 14.97 50.57
C LYS A 30 -44.22 15.49 49.24
N LYS A 31 -44.86 15.07 48.13
CA LYS A 31 -44.99 15.63 46.74
C LYS A 31 -44.92 17.19 46.66
N ASP A 32 -44.57 17.90 45.59
CA ASP A 32 -44.34 17.68 44.14
C ASP A 32 -43.83 19.02 43.52
N LYS A 33 -43.29 18.97 42.28
CA LYS A 33 -42.92 20.05 41.33
C LYS A 33 -41.62 20.84 41.63
N GLY A 34 -40.66 20.98 40.72
CA GLY A 34 -40.53 20.55 39.34
C GLY A 34 -39.28 21.23 38.76
N GLN A 35 -38.46 20.50 38.01
CA GLN A 35 -37.49 21.09 37.08
C GLN A 35 -37.37 20.17 35.87
N THR A 36 -38.17 20.51 34.87
CA THR A 36 -37.91 20.23 33.47
C THR A 36 -36.48 20.64 33.12
N TRP A 37 -35.73 19.76 32.45
CA TRP A 37 -34.84 19.99 31.29
C TRP A 37 -33.89 18.78 31.16
N ALA A 38 -34.39 17.70 30.54
CA ALA A 38 -33.58 16.66 29.89
C ALA A 38 -34.54 15.73 29.12
N LYS A 39 -34.90 16.12 27.90
CA LYS A 39 -35.42 15.17 26.90
C LYS A 39 -34.75 15.46 25.58
N GLU A 40 -34.52 14.36 24.85
CA GLU A 40 -33.98 14.23 23.49
C GLU A 40 -32.46 14.09 23.35
N GLY A 41 -31.95 12.95 23.82
CA GLY A 41 -30.89 12.23 23.13
C GLY A 41 -31.50 10.98 22.46
N GLN A 42 -31.04 10.63 21.25
CA GLN A 42 -31.46 9.37 20.59
C GLN A 42 -31.06 8.16 21.45
N PRO A 43 -31.90 7.12 21.59
CA PRO A 43 -31.53 5.90 22.31
C PRO A 43 -30.35 5.19 21.65
N ASP A 44 -29.51 4.56 22.47
CA ASP A 44 -28.37 3.75 22.03
C ASP A 44 -28.86 2.63 21.08
N PRO A 45 -28.32 2.46 19.86
CA PRO A 45 -28.85 1.51 18.87
C PRO A 45 -28.91 0.06 19.36
N PHE A 46 -28.08 -0.31 20.34
CA PHE A 46 -28.03 -1.64 20.92
C PHE A 46 -29.21 -1.93 21.88
N GLU A 47 -29.69 -0.92 22.62
CA GLU A 47 -30.85 -1.09 23.50
C GLU A 47 -32.16 -1.24 22.72
N VAL A 48 -32.24 -0.63 21.53
CA VAL A 48 -33.39 -0.78 20.60
C VAL A 48 -33.38 -2.15 19.92
N LEU A 49 -32.20 -2.73 19.69
CA LEU A 49 -32.04 -4.06 19.12
C LEU A 49 -32.50 -5.16 20.09
N ASP A 50 -32.15 -5.05 21.38
CA ASP A 50 -32.55 -6.01 22.42
C ASP A 50 -34.04 -5.97 22.76
N ALA A 51 -34.75 -4.88 22.41
CA ALA A 51 -36.18 -4.71 22.60
C ALA A 51 -37.06 -5.31 21.47
N LEU A 52 -36.46 -5.84 20.40
CA LEU A 52 -37.18 -6.41 19.26
C LEU A 52 -37.43 -7.92 19.44
N PRO A 53 -38.52 -8.48 18.87
CA PRO A 53 -38.77 -9.93 18.87
C PRO A 53 -37.59 -10.71 18.26
N GLU A 54 -37.28 -11.90 18.80
CA GLU A 54 -36.14 -12.73 18.39
C GLU A 54 -36.07 -12.99 16.88
N GLU A 55 -37.22 -13.11 16.20
CA GLU A 55 -37.28 -13.28 14.75
C GLU A 55 -36.76 -12.05 13.99
N LYS A 56 -37.08 -10.83 14.44
CA LYS A 56 -36.59 -9.58 13.83
C LYS A 56 -35.14 -9.31 14.19
N GLN A 57 -34.69 -9.68 15.39
CA GLN A 57 -33.28 -9.66 15.75
C GLN A 57 -32.47 -10.61 14.86
N GLN A 58 -32.97 -11.83 14.60
CA GLN A 58 -32.33 -12.77 13.69
C GLN A 58 -32.36 -12.28 12.24
N GLU A 59 -33.42 -11.62 11.78
CA GLU A 59 -33.45 -11.00 10.45
C GLU A 59 -32.48 -9.83 10.33
N ILE A 60 -32.38 -8.98 11.34
CA ILE A 60 -31.42 -7.86 11.36
C ILE A 60 -30.00 -8.38 11.51
N GLN A 61 -29.76 -9.43 12.29
CA GLN A 61 -28.46 -10.11 12.38
C GLN A 61 -28.11 -10.82 11.07
N ARG A 62 -29.07 -11.47 10.39
CA ARG A 62 -28.88 -12.05 9.05
C ARG A 62 -28.64 -10.96 8.01
N ALA A 63 -29.33 -9.82 8.08
CA ALA A 63 -29.12 -8.67 7.22
C ALA A 63 -27.76 -8.03 7.49
N LEU A 64 -27.37 -7.82 8.75
CA LEU A 64 -26.04 -7.37 9.16
C LEU A 64 -24.95 -8.36 8.73
N HIS A 65 -25.22 -9.67 8.78
CA HIS A 65 -24.32 -10.71 8.29
C HIS A 65 -24.27 -10.71 6.75
N LEU A 66 -25.37 -10.44 6.05
CA LEU A 66 -25.45 -10.26 4.59
C LEU A 66 -24.76 -8.97 4.12
N PHE A 67 -24.83 -7.90 4.90
CA PHE A 67 -24.12 -6.63 4.64
C PHE A 67 -22.65 -6.69 5.06
N SER A 68 -22.30 -7.46 6.10
CA SER A 68 -20.92 -7.76 6.49
C SER A 68 -20.25 -8.76 5.53
N LEU A 69 -21.05 -9.54 4.79
CA LEU A 69 -20.66 -10.29 3.60
C LEU A 69 -20.55 -9.41 2.35
N GLY A 70 -20.31 -8.11 2.49
CA GLY A 70 -19.72 -7.32 1.42
C GLY A 70 -18.38 -7.94 1.07
N GLN A 71 -18.35 -8.83 0.08
CA GLN A 71 -17.13 -9.44 -0.41
C GLN A 71 -16.15 -8.30 -0.72
N GLY A 72 -15.03 -8.27 -0.02
CA GLY A 72 -13.92 -7.40 -0.39
C GLY A 72 -13.58 -7.58 -1.88
N PRO A 73 -12.91 -6.61 -2.50
CA PRO A 73 -12.57 -6.69 -3.91
C PRO A 73 -11.85 -8.03 -4.20
N PRO A 74 -12.21 -8.73 -5.29
CA PRO A 74 -11.75 -10.08 -5.52
C PRO A 74 -10.24 -10.11 -5.65
N LYS A 75 -9.59 -11.02 -4.90
CA LYS A 75 -8.13 -11.19 -4.89
C LYS A 75 -7.65 -12.26 -5.87
N SER A 76 -8.57 -13.08 -6.40
CA SER A 76 -8.27 -14.13 -7.36
C SER A 76 -9.14 -14.02 -8.61
N LEU A 77 -8.63 -14.50 -9.74
CA LEU A 77 -9.39 -14.54 -11.00
C LEU A 77 -10.70 -15.34 -10.84
N LYS A 78 -10.70 -16.42 -10.05
CA LYS A 78 -11.89 -17.23 -9.79
C LYS A 78 -12.99 -16.45 -9.05
N ASP A 79 -12.59 -15.60 -8.11
CA ASP A 79 -13.52 -14.74 -7.38
C ASP A 79 -14.01 -13.60 -8.28
N ALA A 80 -13.13 -13.07 -9.12
CA ALA A 80 -13.47 -12.02 -10.09
C ALA A 80 -14.52 -12.49 -11.12
N HIS A 81 -14.47 -13.74 -11.57
CA HIS A 81 -15.51 -14.30 -12.46
C HIS A 81 -16.90 -14.34 -11.82
N LYS A 82 -16.99 -14.43 -10.48
CA LYS A 82 -18.25 -14.45 -9.74
C LYS A 82 -18.71 -13.05 -9.32
N HIS A 83 -17.82 -12.07 -9.41
CA HIS A 83 -18.07 -10.72 -8.93
C HIS A 83 -18.70 -9.84 -10.02
N ASN A 84 -19.81 -9.16 -9.70
CA ASN A 84 -20.43 -8.22 -10.64
C ASN A 84 -19.79 -6.84 -10.54
N PHE A 85 -19.03 -6.44 -11.55
CA PHE A 85 -18.34 -5.16 -11.59
C PHE A 85 -19.18 -4.03 -12.23
N CYS A 86 -20.22 -3.54 -11.53
CA CYS A 86 -21.12 -2.52 -12.05
C CYS A 86 -20.42 -1.27 -12.62
N PHE A 87 -19.33 -0.80 -11.99
CA PHE A 87 -18.55 0.33 -12.47
C PHE A 87 -17.73 -0.02 -13.72
N TRP A 88 -16.91 -1.06 -13.66
CA TRP A 88 -15.99 -1.44 -14.74
C TRP A 88 -16.71 -1.97 -15.98
N ASN A 89 -17.93 -2.47 -15.84
CA ASN A 89 -18.78 -2.82 -16.98
C ASN A 89 -19.08 -1.59 -17.87
N SER A 90 -19.20 -0.39 -17.27
CA SER A 90 -19.40 0.86 -18.01
C SER A 90 -18.12 1.49 -18.59
N GLN A 91 -16.94 0.97 -18.24
CA GLN A 91 -15.66 1.55 -18.63
C GLN A 91 -15.10 0.89 -19.90
N PRO A 92 -14.29 1.62 -20.69
CA PRO A 92 -13.57 1.08 -21.85
C PRO A 92 -12.37 0.26 -21.38
N VAL A 93 -12.65 -0.92 -20.84
CA VAL A 93 -11.68 -1.93 -20.41
C VAL A 93 -12.12 -3.29 -20.95
N MET A 94 -11.15 -4.16 -21.23
CA MET A 94 -11.38 -5.54 -21.64
C MET A 94 -12.26 -6.28 -20.63
N LYS A 95 -13.28 -6.99 -21.12
CA LYS A 95 -14.17 -7.75 -20.23
C LYS A 95 -13.55 -9.11 -19.88
N ILE A 96 -13.91 -9.63 -18.71
CA ILE A 96 -13.38 -10.91 -18.23
C ILE A 96 -13.88 -12.02 -19.17
N GLY A 97 -12.95 -12.79 -19.75
CA GLY A 97 -13.24 -13.89 -20.67
C GLY A 97 -13.19 -13.52 -22.16
N GLU A 98 -12.87 -12.28 -22.50
CA GLU A 98 -12.67 -11.85 -23.88
C GLU A 98 -11.27 -12.26 -24.36
N GLU A 99 -11.18 -13.14 -25.35
CA GLU A 99 -9.91 -13.50 -26.00
C GLU A 99 -9.59 -12.47 -27.08
N VAL A 100 -8.50 -11.73 -26.87
CA VAL A 100 -8.07 -10.67 -27.77
C VAL A 100 -6.82 -11.11 -28.52
N THR A 101 -6.90 -11.14 -29.84
CA THR A 101 -5.76 -11.45 -30.74
C THR A 101 -5.10 -10.20 -31.30
N SER A 102 -5.81 -9.07 -31.39
CA SER A 102 -5.32 -7.79 -31.92
C SER A 102 -5.02 -6.76 -30.81
N HIS A 103 -4.04 -5.88 -31.01
CA HIS A 103 -3.76 -4.78 -30.09
C HIS A 103 -4.24 -3.43 -30.64
N GLY A 104 -4.89 -2.62 -29.81
CA GLY A 104 -5.39 -1.31 -30.24
C GLY A 104 -6.28 -0.57 -29.22
N PRO A 105 -6.76 0.64 -29.53
CA PRO A 105 -7.67 1.37 -28.66
C PRO A 105 -9.08 0.76 -28.69
N ILE A 106 -9.74 0.67 -27.52
CA ILE A 106 -11.11 0.15 -27.41
C ILE A 106 -12.13 1.15 -27.98
N GLN A 107 -11.93 2.43 -27.66
CA GLN A 107 -12.71 3.55 -28.19
C GLN A 107 -11.82 4.37 -29.12
N THR A 108 -12.15 4.34 -30.41
CA THR A 108 -11.41 5.04 -31.47
C THR A 108 -11.94 6.45 -31.71
N GLU A 109 -13.22 6.70 -31.41
CA GLU A 109 -13.85 8.01 -31.55
C GLU A 109 -13.38 8.96 -30.45
N LYS A 110 -13.12 10.23 -30.81
CA LYS A 110 -12.85 11.28 -29.82
C LYS A 110 -14.13 11.50 -29.00
N PRO A 111 -14.17 11.14 -27.71
CA PRO A 111 -15.37 11.35 -26.91
C PRO A 111 -15.66 12.86 -26.84
N ASN A 112 -16.94 13.23 -26.79
CA ASN A 112 -17.34 14.60 -26.45
C ASN A 112 -16.99 14.85 -24.97
N ILE A 113 -15.90 15.57 -24.72
CA ILE A 113 -15.34 15.73 -23.38
C ILE A 113 -16.15 16.77 -22.61
N ARG A 114 -16.66 16.36 -21.44
CA ARG A 114 -17.36 17.25 -20.51
C ARG A 114 -16.41 18.34 -19.99
N GLN A 115 -16.82 19.60 -20.15
CA GLN A 115 -16.05 20.75 -19.65
C GLN A 115 -16.21 20.97 -18.13
N THR A 116 -17.37 20.62 -17.57
CA THR A 116 -17.65 20.76 -16.13
C THR A 116 -17.21 19.52 -15.34
N CYS A 117 -16.79 19.73 -14.09
CA CYS A 117 -16.47 18.64 -13.17
C CYS A 117 -17.68 17.73 -12.93
N TYR A 118 -17.42 16.47 -12.59
CA TYR A 118 -18.48 15.58 -12.12
C TYR A 118 -19.05 16.04 -10.78
N SER A 119 -20.36 15.83 -10.59
CA SER A 119 -21.04 16.18 -9.36
C SER A 119 -20.54 15.31 -8.21
N LEU A 120 -20.16 15.95 -7.12
CA LEU A 120 -19.91 15.29 -5.83
C LEU A 120 -21.17 15.33 -4.96
N PRO A 121 -21.30 14.44 -3.97
CA PRO A 121 -22.35 14.54 -2.97
C PRO A 121 -22.29 15.89 -2.23
N GLU A 122 -23.43 16.33 -1.70
CA GLU A 122 -23.50 17.57 -0.91
C GLU A 122 -22.50 17.55 0.25
N GLY A 123 -21.82 18.68 0.45
CA GLY A 123 -20.78 18.83 1.48
C GLY A 123 -19.36 18.45 1.06
N PHE A 124 -19.13 18.05 -0.19
CA PHE A 124 -17.80 17.83 -0.74
C PHE A 124 -17.48 18.81 -1.89
N CYS A 125 -16.21 19.14 -2.06
CA CYS A 125 -15.71 19.92 -3.19
C CYS A 125 -14.46 19.29 -3.79
N TRP A 126 -14.26 19.54 -5.08
CA TRP A 126 -13.02 19.24 -5.77
C TRP A 126 -11.95 20.24 -5.36
N ASP A 127 -10.75 19.73 -5.15
CA ASP A 127 -9.57 20.55 -4.92
C ASP A 127 -8.44 20.11 -5.85
N LYS A 128 -7.56 21.06 -6.18
CA LYS A 128 -6.35 20.81 -6.96
C LYS A 128 -5.18 21.00 -6.01
N LEU A 129 -4.44 19.93 -5.75
CA LEU A 129 -3.31 19.98 -4.83
C LEU A 129 -2.08 20.50 -5.56
N ASP A 130 -1.55 21.62 -5.10
CA ASP A 130 -0.22 22.10 -5.46
C ASP A 130 0.80 21.49 -4.51
N LEU A 131 1.52 20.50 -5.01
CA LEU A 131 2.55 19.80 -4.23
C LEU A 131 3.79 20.65 -3.97
N LYS A 132 3.93 21.81 -4.61
CA LYS A 132 4.98 22.78 -4.25
C LYS A 132 4.68 23.47 -2.91
N ASN A 133 3.42 23.49 -2.48
CA ASN A 133 3.03 23.98 -1.18
C ASN A 133 3.23 22.89 -0.11
N SER A 134 4.12 23.17 0.85
CA SER A 134 4.47 22.28 1.96
C SER A 134 3.24 21.85 2.79
N GLU A 135 2.26 22.74 2.98
CA GLU A 135 1.06 22.43 3.77
C GLU A 135 0.19 21.38 3.07
N GLN A 136 -0.08 21.58 1.77
CA GLN A 136 -0.91 20.65 0.98
C GLN A 136 -0.21 19.30 0.80
N LEU A 137 1.12 19.29 0.66
CA LEU A 137 1.92 18.08 0.62
C LEU A 137 1.86 17.31 1.95
N GLY A 138 1.92 18.03 3.09
CA GLY A 138 1.78 17.44 4.43
C GLY A 138 0.39 16.82 4.65
N GLU A 139 -0.67 17.47 4.19
CA GLU A 139 -2.03 16.92 4.22
C GLU A 139 -2.15 15.64 3.38
N LEU A 140 -1.55 15.62 2.19
CA LEU A 140 -1.53 14.43 1.33
C LEU A 140 -0.77 13.27 1.98
N CYS A 141 0.41 13.55 2.55
CA CYS A 141 1.18 12.56 3.31
C CYS A 141 0.33 11.97 4.43
N THR A 142 -0.37 12.81 5.18
CA THR A 142 -1.25 12.39 6.28
C THR A 142 -2.38 11.50 5.79
N LEU A 143 -3.07 11.89 4.70
CA LEU A 143 -4.14 11.09 4.11
C LEU A 143 -3.64 9.69 3.71
N LEU A 144 -2.50 9.61 3.00
CA LEU A 144 -1.95 8.35 2.51
C LEU A 144 -1.46 7.46 3.67
N ASN A 145 -0.71 8.01 4.61
CA ASN A 145 -0.14 7.25 5.72
C ASN A 145 -1.22 6.64 6.65
N GLU A 146 -2.37 7.33 6.79
CA GLU A 146 -3.48 6.84 7.62
C GLU A 146 -4.45 5.91 6.88
N ASN A 147 -4.66 6.14 5.58
CA ASN A 147 -5.79 5.56 4.84
C ASN A 147 -5.41 4.73 3.60
N TYR A 148 -4.14 4.66 3.20
CA TYR A 148 -3.76 3.95 1.96
C TYR A 148 -3.68 2.43 2.13
N THR A 149 -3.26 1.93 3.30
CA THR A 149 -3.22 0.49 3.55
C THR A 149 -4.60 -0.06 3.92
N GLU A 150 -4.91 -1.24 3.35
CA GLU A 150 -6.15 -1.97 3.63
C GLU A 150 -6.08 -2.83 4.88
N GLY A 151 -4.89 -3.22 5.33
CA GLY A 151 -4.72 -4.06 6.52
C GLY A 151 -5.26 -3.39 7.79
N ASP A 152 -6.25 -4.03 8.41
CA ASP A 152 -6.70 -3.75 9.77
C ASP A 152 -5.70 -4.24 10.83
N ASP A 153 -4.66 -4.96 10.39
CA ASP A 153 -3.56 -5.40 11.23
C ASP A 153 -2.71 -4.19 11.62
N ASN A 154 -2.86 -3.75 12.88
CA ASN A 154 -2.06 -2.70 13.52
C ASN A 154 -0.59 -3.10 13.72
N THR A 155 0.07 -3.67 12.71
CA THR A 155 1.47 -4.11 12.78
C THR A 155 2.38 -3.23 11.95
N VAL A 156 2.07 -2.95 10.68
CA VAL A 156 2.92 -2.17 9.78
C VAL A 156 2.08 -1.31 8.84
N ARG A 157 2.36 0.00 8.76
CA ARG A 157 1.73 0.94 7.80
C ARG A 157 2.81 1.60 6.95
N PHE A 158 2.53 1.86 5.68
CA PHE A 158 3.48 2.62 4.86
C PHE A 158 3.62 4.04 5.36
N TYR A 159 4.85 4.54 5.27
CA TYR A 159 5.19 5.92 5.50
C TYR A 159 5.73 6.50 4.21
N TYR A 160 4.88 7.26 3.52
CA TYR A 160 5.27 8.08 2.38
C TYR A 160 5.84 9.40 2.91
N SER A 161 7.11 9.66 2.60
CA SER A 161 7.73 10.94 2.91
C SER A 161 7.31 12.01 1.89
N PRO A 162 7.32 13.30 2.27
CA PRO A 162 7.05 14.40 1.34
C PRO A 162 7.94 14.35 0.09
N GLU A 163 9.23 14.06 0.27
CA GLU A 163 10.22 14.02 -0.80
C GLU A 163 9.97 12.85 -1.76
N PHE A 164 9.53 11.72 -1.22
CA PHE A 164 9.13 10.56 -2.02
C PHE A 164 7.87 10.83 -2.85
N LEU A 165 6.87 11.51 -2.27
CA LEU A 165 5.67 11.91 -3.01
C LEU A 165 6.00 12.91 -4.11
N LEU A 166 6.89 13.88 -3.85
CA LEU A 166 7.37 14.81 -4.87
C LEU A 166 8.09 14.08 -6.01
N TRP A 167 8.94 13.11 -5.68
CA TRP A 167 9.61 12.27 -6.67
C TRP A 167 8.61 11.47 -7.51
N ALA A 168 7.58 10.88 -6.89
CA ALA A 168 6.61 10.05 -7.60
C ALA A 168 5.56 10.85 -8.40
N LEU A 169 5.13 12.01 -7.90
CA LEU A 169 3.99 12.78 -8.44
C LEU A 169 4.39 13.94 -9.34
N CYS A 170 5.64 14.38 -9.29
CA CYS A 170 6.15 15.51 -10.09
C CYS A 170 7.27 15.11 -11.08
N PRO A 171 7.09 14.09 -11.95
CA PRO A 171 8.05 13.82 -13.01
C PRO A 171 7.98 14.84 -14.15
N PRO A 172 9.00 14.95 -15.01
CA PRO A 172 8.99 15.86 -16.15
C PRO A 172 7.68 15.77 -16.95
N GLY A 173 7.04 16.92 -17.20
CA GLY A 173 5.74 17.00 -17.88
C GLY A 173 4.51 16.84 -16.98
N TRP A 174 4.66 16.74 -15.65
CA TRP A 174 3.52 16.67 -14.73
C TRP A 174 2.61 17.91 -14.83
N HIS A 175 1.31 17.70 -14.63
CA HIS A 175 0.31 18.77 -14.60
C HIS A 175 -0.38 18.83 -13.24
N PRO A 176 -0.54 20.02 -12.63
CA PRO A 176 -1.22 20.17 -11.33
C PRO A 176 -2.70 19.77 -11.39
N GLU A 177 -3.32 19.87 -12.57
CA GLU A 177 -4.70 19.41 -12.81
C GLU A 177 -4.87 17.91 -12.54
N TRP A 178 -3.80 17.12 -12.69
CA TRP A 178 -3.84 15.68 -12.51
C TRP A 178 -3.65 15.25 -11.05
N HIS A 179 -3.42 16.19 -10.14
CA HIS A 179 -3.43 15.95 -8.70
C HIS A 179 -4.81 16.30 -8.14
N CYS A 180 -5.71 15.31 -8.23
CA CYS A 180 -7.13 15.50 -7.94
C CYS A 180 -7.44 15.15 -6.49
N GLY A 181 -7.74 16.16 -5.68
CA GLY A 181 -8.17 16.03 -4.29
C GLY A 181 -9.68 16.20 -4.12
N VAL A 182 -10.23 15.59 -3.07
CA VAL A 182 -11.60 15.84 -2.60
C VAL A 182 -11.53 16.31 -1.16
N ARG A 183 -12.15 17.45 -0.89
CA ARG A 183 -12.27 18.04 0.44
C ARG A 183 -13.71 18.06 0.92
N VAL A 184 -13.87 18.04 2.24
CA VAL A 184 -15.16 18.34 2.89
C VAL A 184 -15.31 19.85 3.02
N ASN A 185 -16.48 20.39 2.68
CA ASN A 185 -16.73 21.84 2.66
C ASN A 185 -16.70 22.46 4.06
N SER A 186 -17.20 21.74 5.08
CA SER A 186 -17.33 22.26 6.44
C SER A 186 -16.00 22.47 7.16
N ASN A 187 -15.05 21.55 7.00
CA ASN A 187 -13.77 21.58 7.73
C ASN A 187 -12.53 21.62 6.82
N ARG A 188 -12.72 21.71 5.50
CA ARG A 188 -11.66 21.69 4.47
C ARG A 188 -10.72 20.49 4.54
N LYS A 189 -11.09 19.41 5.25
CA LYS A 189 -10.27 18.20 5.39
C LYS A 189 -10.18 17.45 4.07
N LEU A 190 -8.97 17.06 3.67
CA LEU A 190 -8.73 16.19 2.53
C LEU A 190 -9.18 14.76 2.84
N VAL A 191 -10.06 14.20 2.00
CA VAL A 191 -10.70 12.89 2.23
C VAL A 191 -10.60 11.93 1.05
N GLY A 192 -10.15 12.40 -0.11
CA GLY A 192 -9.90 11.57 -1.28
C GLY A 192 -8.79 12.17 -2.12
N PHE A 193 -8.02 11.31 -2.78
CA PHE A 193 -6.95 11.72 -3.69
C PHE A 193 -6.80 10.70 -4.82
N VAL A 194 -6.49 11.19 -6.02
CA VAL A 194 -6.01 10.40 -7.14
C VAL A 194 -5.04 11.24 -7.96
N SER A 195 -4.00 10.59 -8.48
CA SER A 195 -2.98 11.24 -9.30
C SER A 195 -2.84 10.59 -10.66
N ALA A 196 -2.42 11.37 -11.65
CA ALA A 196 -1.93 10.86 -12.92
C ALA A 196 -0.61 11.56 -13.28
N VAL A 197 0.32 10.82 -13.89
CA VAL A 197 1.59 11.35 -14.41
C VAL A 197 1.74 10.97 -15.88
N PRO A 198 2.36 11.80 -16.72
CA PRO A 198 2.54 11.46 -18.12
C PRO A 198 3.58 10.34 -18.24
N ALA A 199 3.35 9.42 -19.16
CA ALA A 199 4.33 8.39 -19.49
C ALA A 199 4.17 7.93 -20.93
N THR A 200 5.27 7.71 -21.62
CA THR A 200 5.27 7.12 -22.95
C THR A 200 5.56 5.63 -22.82
N PHE A 201 4.67 4.79 -23.33
CA PHE A 201 4.84 3.34 -23.31
C PHE A 201 4.80 2.79 -24.73
N LYS A 202 5.64 1.79 -24.99
CA LYS A 202 5.51 0.92 -26.15
C LYS A 202 4.83 -0.38 -25.70
N ILE A 203 3.69 -0.67 -26.33
CA ILE A 203 2.90 -1.87 -26.10
C ILE A 203 2.96 -2.69 -27.39
N TYR A 204 3.62 -3.85 -27.35
CA TYR A 204 4.02 -4.62 -28.52
C TYR A 204 4.76 -3.72 -29.52
N ASP A 205 4.18 -3.46 -30.70
CA ASP A 205 4.79 -2.64 -31.75
C ASP A 205 4.32 -1.18 -31.72
N THR A 206 3.36 -0.84 -30.86
CA THR A 206 2.73 0.49 -30.86
C THR A 206 3.24 1.38 -29.73
N GLU A 207 3.85 2.51 -30.10
CA GLU A 207 4.19 3.57 -29.16
C GLU A 207 2.97 4.47 -28.89
N LYS A 208 2.67 4.70 -27.61
CA LYS A 208 1.61 5.61 -27.17
C LYS A 208 2.04 6.45 -25.99
N LYS A 209 1.75 7.74 -26.10
CA LYS A 209 1.74 8.66 -24.96
C LYS A 209 0.46 8.43 -24.17
N MET A 210 0.60 8.07 -22.90
CA MET A 210 -0.50 7.77 -21.99
C MET A 210 -0.22 8.37 -20.62
N VAL A 211 -1.10 8.09 -19.66
CA VAL A 211 -0.89 8.49 -18.26
C VAL A 211 -0.77 7.28 -17.35
N GLU A 212 0.14 7.34 -16.38
CA GLU A 212 0.22 6.38 -15.28
C GLU A 212 -0.64 6.90 -14.11
N VAL A 213 -1.69 6.16 -13.75
CA VAL A 213 -2.62 6.55 -12.68
C VAL A 213 -2.21 5.90 -11.36
N ASN A 214 -1.98 6.73 -10.35
CA ASN A 214 -1.44 6.29 -9.07
C ASN A 214 -2.09 6.95 -7.85
N PHE A 215 -1.80 6.43 -6.66
CA PHE A 215 -2.22 6.96 -5.35
C PHE A 215 -3.74 7.20 -5.20
N LEU A 216 -4.56 6.31 -5.75
CA LEU A 216 -5.99 6.33 -5.47
C LEU A 216 -6.22 6.00 -3.99
N CYS A 217 -6.65 7.00 -3.22
CA CYS A 217 -6.89 6.88 -1.79
C CYS A 217 -8.25 7.49 -1.44
N VAL A 218 -9.01 6.78 -0.62
CA VAL A 218 -10.25 7.28 -0.03
C VAL A 218 -10.16 7.06 1.47
N HIS A 219 -10.48 8.09 2.24
CA HIS A 219 -10.50 8.05 3.69
C HIS A 219 -11.36 6.87 4.19
N LYS A 220 -10.88 6.13 5.20
CA LYS A 220 -11.49 4.88 5.70
C LYS A 220 -13.00 4.99 5.95
N LYS A 221 -13.43 6.08 6.61
CA LYS A 221 -14.86 6.37 6.92
C LYS A 221 -15.76 6.60 5.68
N LEU A 222 -15.20 6.86 4.51
CA LEU A 222 -15.92 7.11 3.25
C LEU A 222 -15.77 5.95 2.25
N ARG A 223 -15.10 4.86 2.65
CA ARG A 223 -15.06 3.62 1.86
C ARG A 223 -16.48 3.07 1.69
N SER A 224 -16.70 2.32 0.62
CA SER A 224 -18.02 1.76 0.23
C SER A 224 -19.11 2.76 -0.17
N LYS A 225 -18.86 4.08 -0.15
CA LYS A 225 -19.79 5.13 -0.62
C LYS A 225 -19.66 5.49 -2.10
N ARG A 226 -19.09 4.59 -2.93
CA ARG A 226 -18.86 4.80 -4.38
C ARG A 226 -18.05 6.08 -4.74
N MET A 227 -17.24 6.59 -3.81
CA MET A 227 -16.34 7.74 -4.05
C MET A 227 -15.24 7.44 -5.06
N ALA A 228 -14.64 6.25 -5.02
CA ALA A 228 -13.56 5.86 -5.94
C ALA A 228 -13.99 5.91 -7.43
N PRO A 229 -15.16 5.37 -7.84
CA PRO A 229 -15.72 5.60 -9.18
C PRO A 229 -15.78 7.05 -9.63
N VAL A 230 -16.15 7.98 -8.73
CA VAL A 230 -16.27 9.40 -9.06
C VAL A 230 -14.90 10.04 -9.24
N LEU A 231 -13.93 9.69 -8.38
CA LEU A 231 -12.52 10.09 -8.55
C LEU A 231 -11.95 9.62 -9.89
N ILE A 232 -12.17 8.34 -10.25
CA ILE A 232 -11.69 7.77 -11.51
C ILE A 232 -12.30 8.51 -12.71
N ARG A 233 -13.61 8.81 -12.69
CA ARG A 233 -14.26 9.56 -13.78
C ARG A 233 -13.72 10.98 -13.92
N GLU A 234 -13.47 11.68 -12.80
CA GLU A 234 -12.95 13.03 -12.83
C GLU A 234 -11.50 13.08 -13.33
N ILE A 235 -10.62 12.16 -12.89
CA ILE A 235 -9.25 12.11 -13.42
C ILE A 235 -9.25 11.75 -14.91
N THR A 236 -10.08 10.80 -15.36
CA THR A 236 -10.24 10.48 -16.78
C THR A 236 -10.66 11.71 -17.58
N ARG A 237 -11.62 12.51 -17.09
CA ARG A 237 -12.05 13.75 -17.73
C ARG A 237 -10.91 14.76 -17.88
N ARG A 238 -10.14 15.00 -16.80
CA ARG A 238 -9.00 15.94 -16.81
C ARG A 238 -7.87 15.50 -17.73
N VAL A 239 -7.62 14.19 -17.80
CA VAL A 239 -6.63 13.59 -18.70
C VAL A 239 -7.08 13.72 -20.16
N GLN A 240 -8.36 13.44 -20.45
CA GLN A 240 -8.94 13.58 -21.79
C GLN A 240 -8.95 15.03 -22.28
N GLN A 241 -9.19 16.00 -21.41
CA GLN A 241 -9.11 17.44 -21.76
C GLN A 241 -7.72 17.84 -22.27
N GLN A 242 -6.66 17.15 -21.84
CA GLN A 242 -5.28 17.37 -22.29
C GLN A 242 -4.90 16.51 -23.51
N GLY A 243 -5.87 15.79 -24.10
CA GLY A 243 -5.66 15.00 -25.31
C GLY A 243 -5.12 13.58 -25.08
N PHE A 244 -5.10 13.09 -23.85
CA PHE A 244 -4.69 11.71 -23.52
C PHE A 244 -5.92 10.82 -23.35
N TYR A 245 -5.93 9.66 -24.00
CA TYR A 245 -7.09 8.75 -23.99
C TYR A 245 -6.80 7.37 -23.42
N GLN A 246 -5.52 7.03 -23.21
CA GLN A 246 -5.06 5.78 -22.63
C GLN A 246 -4.42 6.03 -21.27
N ALA A 247 -4.50 5.03 -20.40
CA ALA A 247 -3.81 5.04 -19.12
C ALA A 247 -3.28 3.65 -18.78
N ILE A 248 -2.23 3.61 -17.98
CA ILE A 248 -1.71 2.40 -17.34
C ILE A 248 -1.89 2.52 -15.83
N TYR A 249 -2.29 1.44 -15.18
CA TYR A 249 -2.40 1.40 -13.73
C TYR A 249 -2.17 -0.01 -13.20
N SER A 250 -1.76 -0.09 -11.94
CA SER A 250 -1.68 -1.34 -11.22
C SER A 250 -2.63 -1.38 -10.02
N ALA A 251 -3.05 -2.59 -9.68
CA ALA A 251 -3.79 -2.87 -8.46
C ALA A 251 -3.45 -4.27 -7.93
N ALA A 252 -3.51 -4.43 -6.61
CA ALA A 252 -3.38 -5.72 -5.94
C ALA A 252 -4.67 -6.54 -5.97
N VAL A 253 -5.79 -5.87 -6.24
CA VAL A 253 -7.09 -6.49 -6.45
C VAL A 253 -7.28 -6.81 -7.92
N VAL A 254 -8.03 -7.87 -8.19
CA VAL A 254 -8.35 -8.31 -9.54
C VAL A 254 -9.51 -7.48 -10.06
N LEU A 255 -9.29 -6.80 -11.19
CA LEU A 255 -10.27 -6.00 -11.91
C LEU A 255 -10.44 -6.56 -13.33
N PRO A 256 -11.57 -6.31 -14.02
CA PRO A 256 -11.71 -6.64 -15.44
C PRO A 256 -10.80 -5.77 -16.32
N THR A 257 -9.87 -6.29 -17.13
CA THR A 257 -9.20 -7.60 -17.11
C THR A 257 -7.70 -7.32 -17.05
N PRO A 258 -6.90 -8.00 -16.21
CA PRO A 258 -5.48 -7.70 -16.09
C PRO A 258 -4.73 -8.12 -17.35
N VAL A 259 -3.85 -7.24 -17.85
CA VAL A 259 -2.95 -7.51 -18.97
C VAL A 259 -1.86 -8.50 -18.54
N THR A 260 -1.41 -8.37 -17.30
CA THR A 260 -0.44 -9.29 -16.70
C THR A 260 -0.62 -9.34 -15.18
N THR A 261 -0.17 -10.44 -14.58
CA THR A 261 -0.19 -10.67 -13.14
C THR A 261 1.20 -11.04 -12.67
N CYS A 262 1.79 -10.19 -11.84
CA CYS A 262 3.12 -10.38 -11.27
C CYS A 262 2.99 -10.71 -9.77
N ARG A 263 4.02 -11.31 -9.21
CA ARG A 263 4.10 -11.66 -7.79
C ARG A 263 5.28 -10.97 -7.13
N TYR A 264 5.07 -10.50 -5.92
CA TYR A 264 6.16 -9.99 -5.10
C TYR A 264 6.98 -11.14 -4.51
N TRP A 265 8.28 -10.94 -4.52
CA TRP A 265 9.26 -11.75 -3.84
C TRP A 265 10.01 -10.87 -2.87
N TYR A 266 10.42 -11.43 -1.75
CA TYR A 266 11.15 -10.71 -0.72
C TYR A 266 12.36 -11.49 -0.25
N ARG A 267 13.42 -10.76 0.05
CA ARG A 267 14.69 -11.26 0.54
C ARG A 267 14.96 -10.61 1.89
N SER A 268 14.96 -11.43 2.94
CA SER A 268 15.25 -10.97 4.29
C SER A 268 16.72 -10.56 4.42
N LEU A 269 16.99 -9.29 4.71
CA LEU A 269 18.33 -8.77 5.03
C LEU A 269 18.58 -8.78 6.54
N ASN A 270 17.52 -8.50 7.32
CA ASN A 270 17.52 -8.53 8.78
C ASN A 270 16.44 -9.48 9.31
N PRO A 271 16.64 -10.81 9.23
CA PRO A 271 15.60 -11.78 9.59
C PRO A 271 15.18 -11.69 11.06
N ARG A 272 16.07 -11.27 11.98
CA ARG A 272 15.74 -11.11 13.40
C ARG A 272 14.63 -10.06 13.58
N LYS A 273 14.84 -8.86 13.04
CA LYS A 273 13.84 -7.79 13.10
C LYS A 273 12.55 -8.19 12.40
N LEU A 274 12.63 -8.79 11.21
CA LEU A 274 11.45 -9.22 10.44
C LEU A 274 10.62 -10.26 11.17
N ILE A 275 11.23 -11.14 11.98
CA ILE A 275 10.51 -12.12 12.80
C ILE A 275 9.90 -11.44 14.03
N GLU A 276 10.64 -10.57 14.71
CA GLU A 276 10.18 -9.83 15.90
C GLU A 276 8.94 -8.97 15.59
N ILE A 277 8.93 -8.26 14.45
CA ILE A 277 7.78 -7.43 14.03
C ILE A 277 6.65 -8.24 13.37
N ASN A 278 6.74 -9.58 13.32
CA ASN A 278 5.82 -10.44 12.58
C ASN A 278 5.67 -10.04 11.10
N PHE A 279 6.76 -9.68 10.42
CA PHE A 279 6.82 -9.47 8.96
C PHE A 279 7.24 -10.74 8.19
N SER A 280 7.94 -11.67 8.85
CA SER A 280 8.23 -13.01 8.33
C SER A 280 7.94 -14.04 9.42
N SER A 281 7.25 -15.14 9.11
CA SER A 281 7.09 -16.26 10.04
C SER A 281 8.16 -17.32 9.78
N LEU A 282 8.68 -17.92 10.84
CA LEU A 282 9.57 -19.06 10.72
C LEU A 282 8.75 -20.30 10.33
N PRO A 283 9.14 -21.06 9.30
CA PRO A 283 8.54 -22.35 9.04
C PRO A 283 8.81 -23.30 10.22
N ARG A 284 7.91 -24.25 10.46
CA ARG A 284 7.92 -25.15 11.63
C ARG A 284 9.26 -25.88 11.87
N ASN A 285 10.05 -26.07 10.82
CA ASN A 285 11.32 -26.81 10.85
C ASN A 285 12.57 -25.91 10.90
N MET A 286 12.42 -24.61 11.20
CA MET A 286 13.51 -23.62 11.12
C MET A 286 13.66 -22.84 12.42
N THR A 287 14.87 -22.82 12.97
CA THR A 287 15.23 -21.99 14.12
C THR A 287 15.74 -20.62 13.67
N LEU A 288 15.66 -19.61 14.55
CA LEU A 288 16.16 -18.26 14.29
C LEU A 288 17.66 -18.25 13.90
N GLN A 289 18.48 -19.03 14.58
CA GLN A 289 19.91 -19.16 14.26
C GLN A 289 20.14 -19.73 12.85
N ARG A 290 19.34 -20.72 12.44
CA ARG A 290 19.40 -21.28 11.09
C ARG A 290 18.97 -20.24 10.04
N ALA A 291 17.96 -19.43 10.34
CA ALA A 291 17.56 -18.33 9.47
C ALA A 291 18.67 -17.29 9.32
N LEU A 292 19.27 -16.84 10.43
CA LEU A 292 20.41 -15.91 10.40
C LEU A 292 21.58 -16.46 9.55
N LYS A 293 21.89 -17.74 9.68
CA LYS A 293 22.94 -18.39 8.86
C LYS A 293 22.54 -18.49 7.38
N LEU A 294 21.28 -18.79 7.07
CA LEU A 294 20.79 -18.91 5.69
C LEU A 294 20.80 -17.56 4.96
N TYR A 295 20.41 -16.50 5.64
CA TYR A 295 20.29 -15.14 5.11
C TYR A 295 21.59 -14.32 5.24
N ARG A 296 22.67 -14.90 5.77
CA ARG A 296 23.96 -14.21 5.89
C ARG A 296 24.48 -13.83 4.51
N LEU A 297 24.94 -12.58 4.39
CA LEU A 297 25.58 -12.00 3.22
C LEU A 297 27.04 -11.64 3.57
N PRO A 298 27.95 -11.58 2.58
CA PRO A 298 29.29 -11.02 2.73
C PRO A 298 29.25 -9.54 3.14
N GLU A 299 30.42 -9.00 3.55
CA GLU A 299 30.56 -7.58 3.94
C GLU A 299 31.05 -6.70 2.80
N ILE A 300 31.72 -7.27 1.80
CA ILE A 300 32.35 -6.54 0.70
C ILE A 300 31.77 -7.05 -0.62
N SER A 301 31.46 -6.13 -1.53
CA SER A 301 31.00 -6.43 -2.88
C SER A 301 32.13 -7.01 -3.74
N LYS A 302 31.79 -7.93 -4.66
CA LYS A 302 32.76 -8.61 -5.53
C LYS A 302 33.01 -7.87 -6.85
N THR A 303 32.00 -7.17 -7.35
CA THR A 303 32.06 -6.50 -8.66
C THR A 303 32.92 -5.24 -8.58
N ALA A 304 34.02 -5.24 -9.35
CA ALA A 304 34.88 -4.07 -9.49
C ALA A 304 34.16 -2.97 -10.27
N GLY A 305 34.43 -1.70 -9.95
CA GLY A 305 33.81 -0.56 -10.64
C GLY A 305 32.36 -0.27 -10.25
N LEU A 306 31.79 -1.00 -9.27
CA LEU A 306 30.45 -0.74 -8.76
C LEU A 306 30.44 0.57 -7.95
N ARG A 307 29.74 1.58 -8.45
CA ARG A 307 29.61 2.89 -7.82
C ARG A 307 28.21 3.47 -7.98
N LEU A 308 27.92 4.56 -7.26
CA LEU A 308 26.68 5.30 -7.45
C LEU A 308 26.66 5.99 -8.82
N MET A 309 25.47 6.05 -9.41
CA MET A 309 25.23 6.79 -10.65
C MET A 309 25.40 8.29 -10.43
N THR A 310 26.06 8.95 -11.37
CA THR A 310 26.25 10.40 -11.42
C THR A 310 25.49 11.02 -12.59
N LEU A 311 25.42 12.35 -12.64
CA LEU A 311 24.78 13.08 -13.75
C LEU A 311 25.44 12.81 -15.10
N ALA A 312 26.76 12.53 -15.12
CA ALA A 312 27.48 12.22 -16.35
C ALA A 312 27.06 10.88 -16.98
N ASP A 313 26.57 9.95 -16.15
CA ASP A 313 26.18 8.60 -16.59
C ASP A 313 24.79 8.57 -17.23
N VAL A 314 23.96 9.62 -17.08
CA VAL A 314 22.56 9.65 -17.53
C VAL A 314 22.40 9.26 -19.01
N PRO A 315 23.17 9.80 -19.97
CA PRO A 315 23.04 9.40 -21.37
C PRO A 315 23.39 7.93 -21.60
N LYS A 316 24.50 7.45 -21.00
CA LYS A 316 24.94 6.05 -21.13
C LYS A 316 23.90 5.07 -20.56
N VAL A 317 23.35 5.41 -19.39
CA VAL A 317 22.30 4.65 -18.72
C VAL A 317 21.00 4.63 -19.54
N GLN A 318 20.66 5.74 -20.19
CA GLN A 318 19.49 5.80 -21.08
C GLN A 318 19.64 4.85 -22.26
N ASP A 319 20.81 4.85 -22.92
CA ASP A 319 21.08 3.99 -24.06
C ASP A 319 21.05 2.51 -23.67
N LEU A 320 21.71 2.18 -22.56
CA LEU A 320 21.74 0.83 -21.97
C LEU A 320 20.34 0.33 -21.59
N LEU A 321 19.51 1.18 -20.97
CA LEU A 321 18.11 0.83 -20.67
C LEU A 321 17.29 0.65 -21.93
N ARG A 322 17.43 1.54 -22.91
CA ARG A 322 16.71 1.45 -24.17
C ARG A 322 17.04 0.15 -24.89
N ASP A 323 18.31 -0.27 -24.90
CA ASP A 323 18.74 -1.50 -25.54
C ASP A 323 18.24 -2.75 -24.81
N TYR A 324 18.31 -2.77 -23.48
CA TYR A 324 17.74 -3.85 -22.68
C TYR A 324 16.23 -3.96 -22.82
N LEU A 325 15.53 -2.83 -22.86
CA LEU A 325 14.07 -2.81 -22.82
C LEU A 325 13.41 -3.28 -24.14
N LYS A 326 14.13 -3.26 -25.27
CA LYS A 326 13.62 -3.68 -26.59
C LYS A 326 13.09 -5.11 -26.63
N ASP A 327 13.55 -6.00 -25.74
CA ASP A 327 13.17 -7.41 -25.71
C ASP A 327 11.81 -7.68 -25.03
N PHE A 328 11.19 -6.66 -24.44
CA PHE A 328 9.93 -6.74 -23.70
C PHE A 328 8.76 -6.18 -24.52
N TYR A 329 7.53 -6.61 -24.20
CA TYR A 329 6.32 -6.16 -24.90
C TYR A 329 5.64 -4.96 -24.25
N LEU A 330 5.87 -4.74 -22.96
CA LEU A 330 5.37 -3.56 -22.25
C LEU A 330 6.57 -2.83 -21.63
N LEU A 331 7.02 -1.76 -22.27
CA LEU A 331 8.19 -1.00 -21.84
C LEU A 331 7.91 0.51 -21.83
N PRO A 332 8.49 1.25 -20.88
CA PRO A 332 8.46 2.70 -20.87
C PRO A 332 9.55 3.24 -21.81
N ILE A 333 9.22 4.28 -22.57
CA ILE A 333 10.19 5.06 -23.33
C ILE A 333 10.54 6.27 -22.48
N LEU A 334 11.80 6.33 -22.04
CA LEU A 334 12.29 7.39 -21.16
C LEU A 334 13.15 8.39 -21.95
N ASN A 335 12.80 9.66 -21.83
CA ASN A 335 13.61 10.78 -22.27
C ASN A 335 14.74 11.06 -21.27
N LYS A 336 15.75 11.84 -21.67
CA LYS A 336 16.90 12.18 -20.82
C LYS A 336 16.49 12.77 -19.47
N GLU A 337 15.53 13.68 -19.47
CA GLU A 337 14.99 14.31 -18.24
C GLU A 337 14.27 13.30 -17.35
N GLU A 338 13.52 12.36 -17.93
CA GLU A 338 12.82 11.31 -17.19
C GLU A 338 13.82 10.31 -16.60
N THR A 339 14.83 9.88 -17.38
CA THR A 339 15.92 9.03 -16.90
C THR A 339 16.64 9.69 -15.72
N GLN A 340 16.95 10.98 -15.82
CA GLN A 340 17.55 11.73 -14.71
C GLN A 340 16.62 11.78 -13.50
N HIS A 341 15.34 12.12 -13.68
CA HIS A 341 14.42 12.23 -12.55
C HIS A 341 14.19 10.90 -11.83
N TRP A 342 14.09 9.80 -12.58
CA TRP A 342 13.74 8.49 -12.03
C TRP A 342 14.93 7.69 -11.50
N LEU A 343 16.13 7.87 -12.05
CA LEU A 343 17.27 7.02 -11.72
C LEU A 343 18.40 7.75 -11.01
N LEU A 344 18.47 9.08 -11.06
CA LEU A 344 19.53 9.78 -10.34
C LEU A 344 19.35 9.54 -8.83
N PRO A 345 20.39 9.06 -8.11
CA PRO A 345 20.27 8.72 -6.70
C PRO A 345 19.81 9.92 -5.86
N ARG A 346 18.82 9.69 -5.00
CA ARG A 346 18.33 10.65 -4.00
C ARG A 346 18.25 9.90 -2.68
N ASP A 347 18.97 10.41 -1.68
CA ASP A 347 19.07 9.75 -0.39
C ASP A 347 17.68 9.48 0.22
N GLY A 348 17.47 8.24 0.66
CA GLY A 348 16.20 7.78 1.21
C GLY A 348 15.03 7.64 0.23
N ILE A 349 15.21 7.84 -1.08
CA ILE A 349 14.16 7.69 -2.10
C ILE A 349 14.53 6.65 -3.15
N ILE A 350 15.63 6.87 -3.88
CA ILE A 350 16.06 6.02 -4.99
C ILE A 350 17.57 5.89 -4.95
N ASP A 351 18.05 4.66 -5.04
CA ASP A 351 19.45 4.33 -5.12
C ASP A 351 19.70 3.62 -6.45
N THR A 352 20.62 4.17 -7.24
CA THR A 352 21.04 3.60 -8.53
C THR A 352 22.54 3.46 -8.57
N TYR A 353 22.98 2.25 -8.90
CA TYR A 353 24.37 1.85 -9.04
C TYR A 353 24.65 1.49 -10.48
N VAL A 354 25.85 1.86 -10.91
CA VAL A 354 26.41 1.55 -12.21
C VAL A 354 27.72 0.79 -12.02
N VAL A 355 28.02 -0.10 -12.96
CA VAL A 355 29.33 -0.74 -13.07
C VAL A 355 30.07 -0.07 -14.21
N GLU A 356 31.23 0.51 -13.88
CA GLU A 356 32.14 1.11 -14.84
C GLU A 356 33.30 0.15 -15.12
N ASP A 357 33.49 -0.18 -16.40
CA ASP A 357 34.62 -0.98 -16.85
C ASP A 357 35.92 -0.15 -16.84
N LEU A 358 37.08 -0.79 -16.98
CA LEU A 358 38.40 -0.16 -17.04
C LEU A 358 38.52 0.91 -18.15
N GLY A 359 37.68 0.83 -19.19
CA GLY A 359 37.59 1.82 -20.27
C GLY A 359 36.71 3.04 -19.97
N GLY A 360 36.09 3.14 -18.79
CA GLY A 360 35.21 4.25 -18.42
C GLY A 360 33.78 4.16 -19.00
N GLU A 361 33.40 3.00 -19.51
CA GLU A 361 32.07 2.72 -20.04
C GLU A 361 31.18 2.03 -19.02
N VAL A 362 29.90 2.42 -18.99
CA VAL A 362 28.90 1.85 -18.08
C VAL A 362 28.33 0.58 -18.70
N THR A 363 28.61 -0.57 -18.09
CA THR A 363 28.21 -1.89 -18.60
C THR A 363 26.92 -2.40 -17.97
N ASP A 364 26.73 -2.12 -16.68
CA ASP A 364 25.63 -2.69 -15.90
C ASP A 364 24.96 -1.60 -15.02
N LEU A 365 23.68 -1.81 -14.71
CA LEU A 365 22.84 -0.88 -13.96
C LEU A 365 21.96 -1.66 -12.98
N VAL A 366 21.91 -1.23 -11.71
CA VAL A 366 20.87 -1.65 -10.76
C VAL A 366 20.28 -0.45 -10.06
N SER A 367 18.95 -0.38 -10.03
CA SER A 367 18.19 0.64 -9.32
C SER A 367 17.17 0.02 -8.38
N PHE A 368 17.00 0.61 -7.22
CA PHE A 368 15.96 0.26 -6.27
C PHE A 368 15.51 1.49 -5.48
N TYR A 369 14.21 1.58 -5.20
CA TYR A 369 13.65 2.68 -4.40
C TYR A 369 13.41 2.25 -2.96
N THR A 370 13.49 3.22 -2.04
CA THR A 370 13.23 3.04 -0.62
C THR A 370 11.76 3.26 -0.35
N LEU A 371 11.14 2.35 0.39
CA LEU A 371 9.86 2.62 1.04
C LEU A 371 9.98 2.23 2.50
N THR A 372 9.73 3.20 3.37
CA THR A 372 9.74 2.99 4.82
C THR A 372 8.31 2.71 5.27
N SER A 373 8.17 1.81 6.23
CA SER A 373 6.91 1.54 6.90
C SER A 373 7.05 1.80 8.39
N THR A 374 6.04 2.40 9.00
CA THR A 374 5.93 2.57 10.45
C THR A 374 5.44 1.26 11.06
N VAL A 375 6.19 0.74 12.02
CA VAL A 375 5.78 -0.42 12.82
C VAL A 375 4.95 0.09 14.00
N LEU A 376 3.73 -0.41 14.10
CA LEU A 376 2.80 -0.03 15.15
C LEU A 376 2.88 -1.01 16.31
N ASN A 377 2.68 -0.52 17.54
CA ASN A 377 2.56 -1.33 18.75
C ASN A 377 3.77 -2.23 19.06
N HIS A 378 4.98 -1.81 18.69
CA HIS A 378 6.22 -2.51 19.03
C HIS A 378 7.13 -1.60 19.88
N HIS A 379 7.64 -2.13 20.99
CA HIS A 379 8.43 -1.34 21.95
C HIS A 379 9.84 -0.99 21.45
N THR A 380 10.43 -1.83 20.61
CA THR A 380 11.84 -1.69 20.19
C THR A 380 12.05 -1.26 18.74
N HIS A 381 11.08 -1.49 17.85
CA HIS A 381 11.23 -1.26 16.42
C HIS A 381 10.11 -0.33 15.96
N HIS A 382 10.47 0.86 15.50
CA HIS A 382 9.48 1.88 15.09
C HIS A 382 9.31 1.97 13.57
N SER A 383 10.32 1.53 12.81
CA SER A 383 10.32 1.61 11.35
C SER A 383 10.86 0.32 10.73
N LEU A 384 10.37 0.03 9.53
CA LEU A 384 10.82 -1.05 8.66
C LEU A 384 11.28 -0.41 7.35
N LYS A 385 12.55 -0.55 7.00
CA LYS A 385 13.11 0.02 5.77
C LYS A 385 13.18 -1.07 4.69
N ALA A 386 12.40 -0.91 3.63
CA ALA A 386 12.34 -1.86 2.52
C ALA A 386 12.91 -1.25 1.23
N ALA A 387 13.75 -2.01 0.53
CA ALA A 387 14.23 -1.68 -0.80
C ALA A 387 13.37 -2.40 -1.84
N TYR A 388 12.96 -1.71 -2.89
CA TYR A 388 12.17 -2.28 -3.99
C TYR A 388 12.94 -2.17 -5.29
N SER A 389 13.28 -3.31 -5.89
CA SER A 389 13.96 -3.38 -7.18
C SER A 389 13.12 -2.69 -8.27
N LEU A 390 13.76 -1.80 -9.02
CA LEU A 390 13.15 -1.03 -10.10
C LEU A 390 13.63 -1.53 -11.47
N TYR A 391 14.91 -1.32 -11.80
CA TYR A 391 15.55 -1.85 -13.01
C TYR A 391 16.86 -2.55 -12.68
N THR A 392 17.09 -3.68 -13.32
CA THR A 392 18.35 -4.41 -13.30
C THR A 392 18.73 -4.75 -14.73
N VAL A 393 19.86 -4.22 -15.20
CA VAL A 393 20.39 -4.46 -16.54
C VAL A 393 21.82 -4.94 -16.42
N THR A 394 22.13 -6.04 -17.11
CA THR A 394 23.47 -6.63 -17.13
C THR A 394 23.91 -6.92 -18.55
N THR A 395 25.14 -6.54 -18.88
CA THR A 395 25.80 -6.86 -20.16
C THR A 395 27.08 -7.66 -19.94
N ALA A 396 27.90 -7.29 -18.95
CA ALA A 396 29.20 -7.91 -18.68
C ALA A 396 29.16 -8.74 -17.39
N THR A 397 28.53 -8.21 -16.33
CA THR A 397 28.51 -8.86 -15.02
C THR A 397 27.40 -9.91 -14.94
N PRO A 398 27.65 -11.11 -14.39
CA PRO A 398 26.58 -12.08 -14.14
C PRO A 398 25.48 -11.49 -13.26
N LEU A 399 24.22 -11.58 -13.72
CA LEU A 399 23.04 -11.03 -13.03
C LEU A 399 22.94 -11.39 -11.54
N GLN A 400 23.23 -12.64 -11.19
CA GLN A 400 23.18 -13.11 -9.81
C GLN A 400 24.25 -12.44 -8.94
N GLN A 401 25.46 -12.25 -9.47
CA GLN A 401 26.55 -11.59 -8.76
C GLN A 401 26.22 -10.11 -8.51
N LEU A 402 25.70 -9.42 -9.53
CA LEU A 402 25.37 -8.00 -9.41
C LEU A 402 24.27 -7.75 -8.39
N ILE A 403 23.21 -8.58 -8.38
CA ILE A 403 22.16 -8.47 -7.35
C ILE A 403 22.69 -8.88 -5.97
N GLU A 404 23.56 -9.89 -5.86
CA GLU A 404 24.20 -10.24 -4.58
C GLU A 404 24.95 -9.04 -3.98
N ASP A 405 25.71 -8.31 -4.78
CA ASP A 405 26.44 -7.11 -4.35
C ASP A 405 25.50 -5.98 -3.92
N VAL A 406 24.40 -5.78 -4.65
CA VAL A 406 23.37 -4.80 -4.28
C VAL A 406 22.68 -5.17 -2.96
N LEU A 407 22.45 -6.47 -2.69
CA LEU A 407 21.93 -6.92 -1.40
C LEU A 407 22.91 -6.65 -0.25
N ILE A 408 24.22 -6.79 -0.48
CA ILE A 408 25.27 -6.44 0.48
C ILE A 408 25.20 -4.94 0.79
N ILE A 409 25.15 -4.10 -0.24
CA ILE A 409 25.06 -2.64 -0.09
C ILE A 409 23.77 -2.22 0.63
N ALA A 410 22.62 -2.80 0.25
CA ALA A 410 21.36 -2.55 0.93
C ALA A 410 21.43 -2.94 2.42
N LYS A 411 22.03 -4.09 2.74
CA LYS A 411 22.23 -4.49 4.13
C LYS A 411 23.13 -3.51 4.91
N ALA A 412 24.24 -3.07 4.30
CA ALA A 412 25.15 -2.09 4.90
C ALA A 412 24.47 -0.73 5.16
N ARG A 413 23.51 -0.34 4.31
CA ARG A 413 22.69 0.87 4.44
C ARG A 413 21.47 0.72 5.36
N GLY A 414 21.40 -0.38 6.10
CA GLY A 414 20.37 -0.61 7.10
C GLY A 414 18.99 -0.95 6.54
N TYR A 415 18.90 -1.48 5.32
CA TYR A 415 17.65 -2.04 4.81
C TYR A 415 17.35 -3.39 5.49
N ASP A 416 16.08 -3.61 5.84
CA ASP A 416 15.63 -4.81 6.55
C ASP A 416 15.18 -5.92 5.60
N VAL A 417 14.61 -5.53 4.46
CA VAL A 417 14.09 -6.42 3.43
C VAL A 417 14.32 -5.83 2.04
N PHE A 418 14.63 -6.68 1.07
CA PHE A 418 14.72 -6.33 -0.34
C PHE A 418 13.60 -7.02 -1.11
N MET A 419 12.81 -6.28 -1.86
CA MET A 419 11.63 -6.74 -2.57
C MET A 419 11.83 -6.62 -4.07
N ALA A 420 11.34 -7.60 -4.82
CA ALA A 420 11.39 -7.61 -6.27
C ALA A 420 10.09 -8.22 -6.83
N LEU A 421 9.62 -7.71 -7.96
CA LEU A 421 8.56 -8.37 -8.73
C LEU A 421 9.19 -9.41 -9.66
N ASP A 422 8.46 -10.46 -10.01
CA ASP A 422 8.86 -11.47 -11.00
C ASP A 422 8.72 -11.00 -12.47
N VAL A 423 8.91 -9.69 -12.68
CA VAL A 423 8.96 -9.03 -13.99
C VAL A 423 10.34 -9.11 -14.62
N MET A 424 10.44 -8.75 -15.90
CA MET A 424 11.69 -8.73 -16.65
C MET A 424 12.42 -10.09 -16.55
N ARG A 425 13.74 -10.07 -16.34
CA ARG A 425 14.57 -11.25 -16.14
C ARG A 425 14.77 -11.61 -14.66
N ASN A 426 13.95 -11.07 -13.75
CA ASN A 426 14.20 -11.20 -12.31
C ASN A 426 14.15 -12.65 -11.82
N LYS A 427 13.29 -13.50 -12.43
CA LYS A 427 13.19 -14.93 -12.09
C LYS A 427 14.53 -15.67 -12.09
N ALA A 428 15.50 -15.24 -12.90
CA ALA A 428 16.82 -15.86 -12.98
C ALA A 428 17.67 -15.71 -11.70
N PHE A 429 17.37 -14.73 -10.83
CA PHE A 429 18.10 -14.54 -9.57
C PHE A 429 17.26 -14.75 -8.30
N LEU A 430 15.94 -14.78 -8.38
CA LEU A 430 15.06 -14.86 -7.20
C LEU A 430 15.35 -16.10 -6.34
N GLU A 431 15.22 -17.31 -6.89
CA GLU A 431 15.47 -18.53 -6.13
C GLU A 431 16.95 -18.72 -5.74
N PRO A 432 17.94 -18.51 -6.64
CA PRO A 432 19.36 -18.64 -6.31
C PRO A 432 19.81 -17.71 -5.17
N LEU A 433 19.30 -16.47 -5.16
CA LEU A 433 19.57 -15.51 -4.10
C LEU A 433 18.59 -15.61 -2.93
N LYS A 434 17.87 -16.74 -2.84
CA LYS A 434 17.04 -17.12 -1.70
C LYS A 434 15.98 -16.03 -1.39
N PHE A 435 15.38 -15.47 -2.42
CA PHE A 435 14.13 -14.74 -2.30
C PHE A 435 13.00 -15.72 -2.02
N THR A 436 12.09 -15.35 -1.16
CA THR A 436 10.88 -16.10 -0.86
C THR A 436 9.70 -15.47 -1.57
N GLN A 437 8.88 -16.30 -2.21
CA GLN A 437 7.66 -15.85 -2.86
C GLN A 437 6.68 -15.32 -1.80
N GLY A 438 6.14 -14.13 -2.04
CA GLY A 438 5.04 -13.57 -1.27
C GLY A 438 3.69 -13.94 -1.87
N ASP A 439 2.65 -13.85 -1.04
CA ASP A 439 1.27 -14.07 -1.47
C ASP A 439 0.69 -12.85 -2.22
N ASN A 440 1.39 -11.71 -2.18
CA ASN A 440 0.95 -10.47 -2.80
C ASN A 440 1.18 -10.51 -4.31
N THR A 441 0.06 -10.42 -5.04
CA THR A 441 0.04 -10.26 -6.48
C THR A 441 -0.14 -8.80 -6.84
N MET A 442 0.46 -8.39 -7.95
CA MET A 442 0.29 -7.08 -8.55
C MET A 442 -0.20 -7.27 -9.98
N HIS A 443 -1.36 -6.73 -10.29
CA HIS A 443 -1.98 -6.83 -11.60
C HIS A 443 -1.79 -5.51 -12.35
N TYR A 444 -1.42 -5.60 -13.62
CA TYR A 444 -1.27 -4.45 -14.51
C TYR A 444 -2.47 -4.35 -15.44
N TYR A 445 -2.92 -3.14 -15.66
CA TYR A 445 -4.11 -2.83 -16.45
C TYR A 445 -3.82 -1.70 -17.41
N LEU A 446 -4.48 -1.76 -18.57
CA LEU A 446 -4.53 -0.68 -19.53
C LEU A 446 -5.97 -0.18 -19.65
N TYR A 447 -6.14 1.13 -19.59
CA TYR A 447 -7.41 1.80 -19.82
C TYR A 447 -7.51 2.20 -21.29
N ASN A 448 -8.66 1.91 -21.92
CA ASN A 448 -8.94 2.20 -23.32
C ASN A 448 -7.90 1.59 -24.30
N TRP A 449 -7.38 0.42 -23.96
CA TRP A 449 -6.46 -0.35 -24.82
C TRP A 449 -6.72 -1.84 -24.64
N THR A 450 -6.80 -2.56 -25.75
CA THR A 450 -6.84 -4.01 -25.81
C THR A 450 -5.49 -4.54 -26.26
N CYS A 451 -5.05 -5.63 -25.64
CA CYS A 451 -3.91 -6.41 -26.13
C CYS A 451 -3.97 -7.84 -25.58
N PRO A 452 -3.27 -8.79 -26.23
CA PRO A 452 -3.12 -10.14 -25.67
C PRO A 452 -2.43 -10.10 -24.30
N THR A 453 -2.72 -11.08 -23.46
CA THR A 453 -2.11 -11.23 -22.13
C THR A 453 -0.58 -11.31 -22.26
N ILE A 454 0.12 -10.52 -21.47
CA ILE A 454 1.58 -10.44 -21.46
C ILE A 454 2.11 -11.29 -20.30
N THR A 455 3.04 -12.19 -20.60
CA THR A 455 3.70 -12.97 -19.55
C THR A 455 4.61 -12.05 -18.71
N PRO A 456 4.74 -12.25 -17.38
CA PRO A 456 5.50 -11.33 -16.51
C PRO A 456 6.95 -11.09 -16.96
N ASP A 457 7.59 -12.08 -17.58
CA ASP A 457 8.94 -12.00 -18.14
C ASP A 457 9.04 -11.08 -19.37
N LYS A 458 7.91 -10.75 -20.01
CA LYS A 458 7.80 -9.79 -21.12
C LYS A 458 7.36 -8.40 -20.68
N VAL A 459 7.31 -8.14 -19.37
CA VAL A 459 7.00 -6.84 -18.78
C VAL A 459 8.30 -6.14 -18.43
N GLY A 460 8.60 -5.06 -19.16
CA GLY A 460 9.78 -4.22 -19.02
C GLY A 460 9.57 -2.99 -18.12
N THR A 461 8.52 -2.96 -17.31
CA THR A 461 8.21 -1.83 -16.45
C THR A 461 7.83 -2.27 -15.04
N VAL A 462 8.26 -1.50 -14.04
CA VAL A 462 7.74 -1.55 -12.69
C VAL A 462 6.96 -0.26 -12.48
N LEU A 463 5.63 -0.35 -12.36
CA LEU A 463 4.83 0.84 -12.05
C LEU A 463 5.19 1.35 -10.67
N LYS A 464 5.44 2.65 -10.60
CA LYS A 464 6.03 3.28 -9.43
C LYS A 464 4.98 3.35 -8.32
N PRO A 465 5.42 3.53 -7.07
CA PRO A 465 5.09 2.63 -5.98
C PRO A 465 3.60 2.64 -5.60
N LYS A 466 2.91 1.55 -5.96
CA LYS A 466 1.88 0.97 -5.09
C LYS A 466 2.49 -0.27 -4.48
N CYS A 467 2.61 -0.34 -3.17
CA CYS A 467 2.77 -1.63 -2.51
C CYS A 467 1.46 -1.95 -1.78
N SER A 468 0.88 -3.10 -2.08
CA SER A 468 -0.10 -3.74 -1.24
C SER A 468 0.65 -4.65 -0.29
N LEU A 469 0.95 -4.18 0.93
CA LEU A 469 1.25 -5.12 2.01
C LEU A 469 -0.08 -5.69 2.49
N LEU A 470 -0.48 -6.83 1.93
CA LEU A 470 -1.40 -7.74 2.60
C LEU A 470 -0.57 -8.90 3.16
N ARG A 471 -0.72 -9.16 4.45
CA ARG A 471 -0.41 -10.46 5.05
C ARG A 471 -1.76 -11.05 5.40
N GLU A 472 -2.08 -12.25 4.91
CA GLU A 472 -3.21 -13.02 5.42
C GLU A 472 -2.74 -14.42 5.79
N TRP A 473 -2.99 -14.78 7.04
CA TRP A 473 -2.66 -16.06 7.64
C TRP A 473 -3.58 -17.14 7.07
N ARG A 474 -3.02 -18.13 6.37
CA ARG A 474 -3.70 -19.41 6.13
C ARG A 474 -3.62 -20.27 7.39
N SER A 475 -4.64 -20.22 8.25
CA SER A 475 -4.93 -21.33 9.15
C SER A 475 -5.67 -22.42 8.37
N SER A 476 -4.91 -23.40 7.88
CA SER A 476 -5.49 -24.69 7.48
C SER A 476 -5.51 -25.63 8.69
N ARG A 477 -6.73 -26.09 9.02
CA ARG A 477 -7.10 -27.20 9.93
C ARG A 477 -7.10 -26.90 11.44
N LEU A 478 -8.30 -26.80 11.99
CA LEU A 478 -8.92 -27.85 12.82
C LEU A 478 -10.39 -27.48 13.09
N ILE A 479 -11.29 -27.93 12.21
CA ILE A 479 -12.66 -28.24 12.64
C ILE A 479 -12.52 -29.52 13.47
N GLY A 480 -12.18 -29.33 14.74
CA GLY A 480 -12.20 -30.35 15.77
C GLY A 480 -13.27 -29.94 16.76
N ASN A 481 -14.41 -30.64 16.68
CA ASN A 481 -15.48 -30.70 17.69
C ASN A 481 -15.01 -30.29 19.09
N LYS A 482 -15.49 -29.16 19.61
CA LYS A 482 -15.79 -29.03 21.04
C LYS A 482 -17.07 -28.22 21.21
N ARG A 483 -18.14 -28.98 21.45
CA ARG A 483 -19.38 -28.53 22.10
C ARG A 483 -19.02 -27.74 23.36
N CYS A 484 -19.71 -26.61 23.53
CA CYS A 484 -19.93 -26.00 24.83
C CYS A 484 -20.47 -27.04 25.82
N SER A 485 -19.87 -27.10 27.00
CA SER A 485 -20.58 -27.46 28.22
C SER A 485 -20.13 -26.52 29.33
N VAL A 486 -21.04 -25.60 29.63
CA VAL A 486 -21.10 -24.77 30.82
C VAL A 486 -21.11 -25.67 32.06
N ARG A 487 -20.33 -25.33 33.10
CA ARG A 487 -20.69 -25.30 34.54
C ARG A 487 -19.44 -25.48 35.41
N CYS A 488 -19.10 -24.42 36.13
CA CYS A 488 -18.45 -24.50 37.43
C CYS A 488 -19.51 -24.30 38.52
N PHE A 489 -19.22 -24.89 39.68
CA PHE A 489 -19.80 -24.75 41.03
C PHE A 489 -20.73 -25.84 41.57
N GLU A 490 -20.46 -26.10 42.86
CA GLU A 490 -21.16 -26.90 43.89
C GLU A 490 -20.84 -28.40 43.95
N GLN A 491 -19.95 -28.82 44.85
CA GLN A 491 -20.12 -29.08 46.30
C GLN A 491 -20.65 -30.50 46.60
N HIS A 492 -19.80 -31.20 47.36
CA HIS A 492 -20.10 -32.27 48.33
C HIS A 492 -20.63 -33.64 47.86
N ARG A 493 -19.77 -34.62 48.19
CA ARG A 493 -20.04 -35.83 49.02
C ARG A 493 -20.41 -37.15 48.33
N ILE A 494 -19.66 -38.17 48.77
CA ILE A 494 -19.97 -39.61 48.94
C ILE A 494 -19.39 -40.56 47.87
N ASN A 495 -18.18 -41.07 48.18
CA ASN A 495 -17.78 -42.48 47.99
C ASN A 495 -18.75 -43.38 48.81
N PRO A 496 -18.96 -44.68 48.51
CA PRO A 496 -17.92 -45.63 48.09
C PRO A 496 -18.36 -46.72 47.09
N LEU A 497 -17.42 -47.52 46.59
CA LEU A 497 -17.39 -48.99 46.78
C LEU A 497 -16.19 -49.64 46.07
N ASN A 498 -15.38 -50.29 46.91
CA ASN A 498 -14.33 -51.30 46.72
C ASN A 498 -13.02 -50.95 46.00
#